data_AF-A0AAE3U525-F1
#
_entry.id   AF-A0AAE3U525-F1
#
_cell.length_a   1.000
_cell.length_b   1.000
_cell.length_c   1.000
_cell.angle_alpha   90.00
_cell.angle_beta   90.00
_cell.angle_gamma   90.00
#
_symmetry.space_group_name_H-M   'P 1'
#
loop_
_entity.id
_entity.type
_entity.pdbx_description
1 polymer ?
#
loop_
_entity_poly.entity_id
_entity_poly.type
_entity_poly.pdbx_seq_one_letter_code
_entity_poly.pdbx_strand_id
1 'polypeptide(L)'
;MKRLTPLGRITIVALILAGLWGLKWLIMDSGYVMTKQLTTSQDVGKVDLPTAPKNASSTVQAMSLPGEKPANLNSPQVRWLMWAWNAQMGAILANGGSETTEGSIMAKKGVNLKITRQDDVPQMQASLIKFANEYKSNPSTPEGAHFVTIMGDGAAAFLSGVNPELEKIGPDYRAQIIYTCGKSLGEDKFMGLPSWRDNPQSAKGGLTAAVLRDGDWNIVVKWCGDNGIRINPDETTYDPDAMNFVAADNYLDAAEKYIAGYSEDREVVQNGKRTGEKKRVSVNGVATWTPGDVNIAEKKGGLVSIVSTKEYRSQMPCVLIGIKKYMEDNRPTVEKMIEGIAEGGDQVKSYSAALDKAGELSAKVYNEADKAYWVKYYKGTQSADKQGLVVDLGGSAVHNLGDNAEIFGLNSGSTNVVKIVYDLFGGVASKLYPKLMPSYPKSDDVIEVSYLKDVIAKAGSNVSAAETVAFTNDANIKEKVSEKSWSIEFESGKASFSPQTEKTLNELFNDLVVANNLRVEIHGHTDNTGDPSKNMNLSEERAFAVKQWMEQKSPNNFPQGRVQVFAHGQTQPIVPNNSPENKAKNRRVTIVMGK
;
A
#
# COMPACT_ATOMS: atom_id res chain seq x y z
N MET A 1 -61.25 49.09 2.83
CA MET A 1 -60.65 47.74 3.09
C MET A 1 -61.69 46.88 3.78
N LYS A 2 -62.33 45.93 3.08
CA LYS A 2 -63.42 45.12 3.63
C LYS A 2 -62.87 44.13 4.67
N ARG A 3 -63.21 44.34 5.94
CA ARG A 3 -62.89 43.41 7.03
C ARG A 3 -63.67 42.12 6.83
N LEU A 4 -62.99 40.97 6.86
CA LEU A 4 -63.60 39.65 6.83
C LEU A 4 -64.69 39.52 7.90
N THR A 5 -65.84 38.99 7.51
CA THR A 5 -66.96 38.71 8.42
C THR A 5 -66.53 37.70 9.49
N PRO A 6 -67.20 37.66 10.66
CA PRO A 6 -66.91 36.66 11.69
C PRO A 6 -66.90 35.23 11.14
N LEU A 7 -67.85 34.93 10.24
CA LEU A 7 -67.92 33.65 9.54
C LEU A 7 -66.69 33.43 8.64
N GLY A 8 -66.27 34.42 7.86
CA GLY A 8 -65.09 34.32 6.99
C GLY A 8 -63.78 34.14 7.76
N ARG A 9 -63.65 34.69 8.97
CA ARG A 9 -62.49 34.43 9.85
C ARG A 9 -62.47 33.00 10.36
N ILE A 10 -63.64 32.46 10.75
CA ILE A 10 -63.78 31.08 11.20
C ILE A 10 -63.46 30.12 10.04
N THR A 11 -63.93 30.40 8.81
CA THR A 11 -63.63 29.58 7.64
C THR A 11 -62.15 29.58 7.29
N ILE A 12 -61.47 30.73 7.37
CA ILE A 12 -60.02 30.81 7.11
C ILE A 12 -59.23 30.08 8.18
N VAL A 13 -59.57 30.23 9.47
CA VAL A 13 -58.91 29.49 10.55
C VAL A 13 -59.15 27.98 10.40
N ALA A 14 -60.36 27.55 10.03
CA ALA A 14 -60.67 26.15 9.77
C ALA A 14 -59.88 25.59 8.57
N LEU A 15 -59.70 26.37 7.49
CA LEU A 15 -58.89 25.97 6.33
C LEU A 15 -57.39 25.91 6.66
N ILE A 16 -56.88 26.84 7.48
CA ILE A 16 -55.49 26.81 7.96
C ILE A 16 -55.27 25.60 8.88
N LEU A 17 -56.20 25.32 9.80
CA LEU A 17 -56.11 24.15 10.67
C LEU A 17 -56.23 22.84 9.89
N ALA A 18 -57.12 22.76 8.90
CA ALA A 18 -57.22 21.61 8.00
C ALA A 18 -55.97 21.44 7.13
N GLY A 19 -55.36 22.54 6.67
CA GLY A 19 -54.09 22.53 5.96
C GLY A 19 -52.91 22.09 6.84
N LEU A 20 -52.83 22.58 8.07
CA LEU A 20 -51.82 22.17 9.05
C LEU A 20 -52.01 20.71 9.50
N TRP A 21 -53.26 20.26 9.63
CA TRP A 21 -53.57 18.86 9.97
C TRP A 21 -53.31 17.92 8.79
N GLY A 22 -53.62 18.34 7.56
CA GLY A 22 -53.24 17.64 6.34
C GLY A 22 -51.72 17.58 6.14
N LEU A 23 -51.00 18.65 6.45
CA LEU A 23 -49.54 18.69 6.41
C LEU A 23 -48.93 17.79 7.51
N LYS A 24 -49.51 17.79 8.72
CA LYS A 24 -49.13 16.86 9.79
C LYS A 24 -49.39 15.42 9.38
N TRP A 25 -50.55 15.12 8.79
CA TRP A 25 -50.85 13.77 8.30
C TRP A 25 -49.89 13.35 7.17
N LEU A 26 -49.55 14.25 6.25
CA LEU A 26 -48.62 13.96 5.14
C LEU A 26 -47.16 13.76 5.61
N ILE A 27 -46.71 14.48 6.64
CA ILE A 27 -45.33 14.44 7.14
C ILE A 27 -45.13 13.42 8.28
N MET A 28 -46.12 13.27 9.17
CA MET A 28 -45.97 12.50 10.41
C MET A 28 -46.75 11.18 10.40
N ASP A 29 -47.95 11.13 9.82
CA ASP A 29 -48.87 10.00 10.06
C ASP A 29 -49.10 9.08 8.82
N SER A 30 -48.83 9.53 7.60
CA SER A 30 -49.17 8.80 6.35
C SER A 30 -48.03 7.98 5.72
N GLY A 31 -46.79 8.11 6.21
CA GLY A 31 -45.65 7.35 5.70
C GLY A 31 -45.23 7.64 4.24
N TYR A 32 -45.74 8.73 3.63
CA TYR A 32 -45.54 9.04 2.20
C TYR A 32 -44.22 9.78 1.90
N VAL A 33 -43.57 10.37 2.90
CA VAL A 33 -42.28 11.07 2.76
C VAL A 33 -41.14 10.17 3.23
N MET A 34 -40.61 9.38 2.29
CA MET A 34 -39.26 8.78 2.26
C MET A 34 -38.51 8.74 3.63
N THR A 35 -38.99 7.92 4.55
CA THR A 35 -38.14 7.42 5.62
C THR A 35 -37.23 6.37 5.01
N LYS A 36 -35.98 6.78 4.75
CA LYS A 36 -34.85 5.88 4.64
C LYS A 36 -34.96 4.92 5.83
N GLN A 37 -35.21 3.63 5.60
CA GLN A 37 -35.24 2.64 6.66
C GLN A 37 -33.93 2.76 7.45
N LEU A 38 -34.04 3.26 8.68
CA LEU A 38 -33.00 3.07 9.68
C LEU A 38 -33.05 1.58 10.00
N THR A 39 -32.10 0.86 9.42
CA THR A 39 -31.85 -0.53 9.77
C THR A 39 -31.58 -0.56 11.27
N THR A 40 -32.49 -1.18 12.02
CA THR A 40 -32.23 -1.62 13.38
C THR A 40 -30.95 -2.43 13.37
N SER A 41 -30.06 -2.20 14.35
CA SER A 41 -28.85 -3.00 14.53
C SER A 41 -29.24 -4.47 14.51
N GLN A 42 -28.91 -5.15 13.42
CA GLN A 42 -28.93 -6.60 13.42
C GLN A 42 -27.69 -7.02 14.20
N ASP A 43 -27.81 -8.08 14.99
CA ASP A 43 -26.64 -8.87 15.34
C ASP A 43 -26.03 -9.28 14.02
N VAL A 44 -24.96 -8.59 13.63
CA VAL A 44 -24.04 -9.11 12.62
C VAL A 44 -23.42 -10.29 13.33
N GLY A 45 -24.12 -11.43 13.29
CA GLY A 45 -23.63 -12.68 13.82
C GLY A 45 -22.21 -12.78 13.37
N LYS A 46 -21.28 -12.86 14.35
CA LYS A 46 -19.82 -12.86 14.16
C LYS A 46 -19.51 -13.15 12.70
N VAL A 47 -19.15 -12.13 11.94
CA VAL A 47 -18.33 -12.41 10.78
C VAL A 47 -17.11 -13.03 11.41
N ASP A 48 -17.04 -14.36 11.36
CA ASP A 48 -15.80 -15.05 11.59
C ASP A 48 -14.85 -14.40 10.58
N LEU A 49 -14.05 -13.45 11.08
CA LEU A 49 -12.76 -13.13 10.49
C LEU A 49 -12.21 -14.47 10.06
N PRO A 50 -11.72 -14.64 8.82
CA PRO A 50 -11.22 -15.93 8.38
C PRO A 50 -10.36 -16.46 9.51
N THR A 51 -10.89 -17.50 10.16
CA THR A 51 -10.13 -18.23 11.16
C THR A 51 -8.86 -18.59 10.42
N ALA A 52 -7.69 -18.40 11.07
CA ALA A 52 -6.42 -18.87 10.53
C ALA A 52 -6.69 -20.18 9.80
N PRO A 53 -6.36 -20.27 8.49
CA PRO A 53 -6.99 -21.20 7.56
C PRO A 53 -7.23 -22.52 8.28
N LYS A 54 -8.50 -22.92 8.47
CA LYS A 54 -8.87 -24.21 9.10
C LYS A 54 -8.02 -25.28 8.44
N ASN A 55 -6.89 -25.66 9.07
CA ASN A 55 -5.78 -26.40 8.47
C ASN A 55 -5.97 -26.55 6.96
N ALA A 56 -5.87 -25.46 6.20
CA ALA A 56 -5.99 -25.56 4.74
C ALA A 56 -4.98 -26.63 4.37
N SER A 57 -5.41 -27.71 3.72
CA SER A 57 -4.62 -28.93 3.48
C SER A 57 -3.20 -28.57 3.09
N SER A 58 -2.33 -28.38 4.08
CA SER A 58 -1.07 -27.69 3.86
C SER A 58 -0.13 -28.78 3.42
N THR A 59 0.40 -28.66 2.20
CA THR A 59 1.52 -29.50 1.77
C THR A 59 2.76 -29.26 2.64
N VAL A 60 2.79 -28.14 3.38
CA VAL A 60 3.76 -27.83 4.44
C VAL A 60 3.61 -28.83 5.59
N GLN A 61 4.74 -29.35 6.08
CA GLN A 61 4.79 -30.16 7.30
C GLN A 61 4.92 -29.26 8.53
N ALA A 62 4.18 -29.59 9.60
CA ALA A 62 4.28 -28.87 10.86
C ALA A 62 5.65 -29.10 11.52
N MET A 63 6.30 -28.01 11.92
CA MET A 63 7.59 -28.04 12.60
C MET A 63 7.42 -27.84 14.11
N SER A 64 8.36 -28.36 14.88
CA SER A 64 8.44 -28.10 16.33
C SER A 64 8.64 -26.60 16.58
N LEU A 65 7.90 -26.04 17.53
CA LEU A 65 8.11 -24.66 17.97
C LEU A 65 9.49 -24.49 18.63
N PRO A 66 10.12 -23.31 18.51
CA PRO A 66 11.42 -23.03 19.11
C PRO A 66 11.35 -23.04 20.65
N GLY A 67 12.44 -23.47 21.27
CA GLY A 67 12.64 -23.37 22.72
C GLY A 67 13.04 -21.95 23.15
N GLU A 68 13.32 -21.78 24.44
CA GLU A 68 13.67 -20.48 25.04
C GLU A 68 15.18 -20.30 25.28
N LYS A 69 15.95 -21.38 25.29
CA LYS A 69 17.38 -21.34 25.56
C LYS A 69 18.18 -20.97 24.31
N PRO A 70 19.22 -20.13 24.42
CA PRO A 70 20.14 -19.88 23.30
C PRO A 70 20.71 -21.19 22.74
N ALA A 71 20.77 -21.31 21.42
CA ALA A 71 21.38 -22.46 20.76
C ALA A 71 22.90 -22.41 20.90
N ASN A 72 23.52 -23.55 21.19
CA ASN A 72 24.98 -23.67 21.16
C ASN A 72 25.46 -23.90 19.72
N LEU A 73 25.82 -22.82 19.02
CA LEU A 73 26.27 -22.84 17.63
C LEU A 73 27.70 -22.30 17.53
N ASN A 74 28.54 -23.01 16.77
CA ASN A 74 29.90 -22.58 16.45
C ASN A 74 29.95 -21.59 15.27
N SER A 75 28.81 -21.29 14.63
CA SER A 75 28.76 -20.37 13.50
C SER A 75 28.88 -18.91 13.96
N PRO A 76 29.56 -18.05 13.19
CA PRO A 76 29.61 -16.61 13.46
C PRO A 76 28.22 -16.01 13.55
N GLN A 77 28.05 -15.06 14.46
CA GLN A 77 26.78 -14.38 14.64
C GLN A 77 26.52 -13.39 13.50
N VAL A 78 25.40 -13.58 12.81
CA VAL A 78 24.82 -12.64 11.85
C VAL A 78 23.98 -11.63 12.62
N ARG A 79 24.16 -10.34 12.35
CA ARG A 79 23.48 -9.22 13.04
C ARG A 79 22.51 -8.54 12.09
N TRP A 80 21.25 -8.47 12.49
CA TRP A 80 20.16 -7.95 11.69
C TRP A 80 19.33 -6.94 12.47
N LEU A 81 19.22 -5.73 11.94
CA LEU A 81 18.35 -4.67 12.48
C LEU A 81 16.99 -4.68 11.80
N MET A 82 15.91 -4.52 12.57
CA MET A 82 14.56 -4.48 12.02
C MET A 82 13.63 -3.54 12.77
N TRP A 83 12.60 -3.06 12.07
CA TRP A 83 11.47 -2.36 12.65
C TRP A 83 10.58 -3.30 13.47
N ALA A 84 9.85 -2.74 14.44
CA ALA A 84 8.77 -3.45 15.12
C ALA A 84 7.56 -3.67 14.19
N TRP A 85 7.60 -4.72 13.36
CA TRP A 85 6.60 -4.92 12.30
C TRP A 85 6.17 -6.38 12.13
N ASN A 86 4.87 -6.59 11.94
CA ASN A 86 4.21 -7.89 11.77
C ASN A 86 4.71 -8.70 10.56
N ALA A 87 5.11 -8.02 9.47
CA ALA A 87 5.62 -8.67 8.25
C ALA A 87 6.85 -9.57 8.47
N GLN A 88 7.52 -9.45 9.63
CA GLN A 88 8.77 -10.18 9.94
C GLN A 88 8.56 -11.32 10.94
N MET A 89 7.32 -11.60 11.33
CA MET A 89 6.98 -12.68 12.27
C MET A 89 7.55 -14.05 11.87
N GLY A 90 7.59 -14.35 10.57
CA GLY A 90 8.17 -15.59 10.05
C GLY A 90 9.66 -15.71 10.37
N ALA A 91 10.42 -14.63 10.22
CA ALA A 91 11.84 -14.59 10.56
C ALA A 91 12.07 -14.72 12.08
N ILE A 92 11.27 -14.03 12.89
CA ILE A 92 11.35 -14.09 14.35
C ILE A 92 11.03 -15.50 14.86
N LEU A 93 9.99 -16.13 14.31
CA LEU A 93 9.66 -17.52 14.62
C LEU A 93 10.79 -18.47 14.22
N ALA A 94 11.33 -18.31 13.01
CA ALA A 94 12.41 -19.14 12.50
C ALA A 94 13.66 -19.08 13.38
N ASN A 95 13.96 -17.90 13.94
CA ASN A 95 15.09 -17.70 14.85
C ASN A 95 14.79 -18.19 16.28
N GLY A 96 13.52 -18.12 16.71
CA GLY A 96 13.11 -18.41 18.08
C GLY A 96 13.17 -17.20 19.02
N GLY A 97 13.29 -15.99 18.49
CA GLY A 97 13.39 -14.74 19.25
C GLY A 97 14.49 -13.82 18.74
N SER A 98 15.03 -12.99 19.64
CA SER A 98 16.09 -12.03 19.32
C SER A 98 17.45 -12.70 19.14
N GLU A 99 17.64 -13.89 19.72
CA GLU A 99 18.80 -14.75 19.53
C GLU A 99 18.34 -16.11 19.04
N THR A 100 19.19 -16.80 18.29
CA THR A 100 18.88 -18.16 17.84
C THR A 100 18.71 -19.10 19.04
N THR A 101 17.56 -19.75 19.15
CA THR A 101 17.26 -20.66 20.27
C THR A 101 17.30 -22.13 19.85
N GLU A 102 17.47 -23.01 20.84
CA GLU A 102 17.42 -24.46 20.67
C GLU A 102 16.12 -24.90 19.98
N GLY A 103 16.21 -25.82 19.02
CA GLY A 103 15.06 -26.35 18.29
C GLY A 103 14.44 -25.43 17.23
N SER A 104 14.89 -24.16 17.15
CA SER A 104 14.49 -23.21 16.11
C SER A 104 14.91 -23.66 14.71
N ILE A 105 14.29 -23.07 13.68
CA ILE A 105 14.60 -23.35 12.28
C ILE A 105 16.04 -22.92 11.97
N MET A 106 16.45 -21.74 12.44
CA MET A 106 17.80 -21.22 12.27
C MET A 106 18.86 -22.12 12.93
N ALA A 107 18.60 -22.61 14.15
CA ALA A 107 19.50 -23.54 14.83
C ALA A 107 19.69 -24.84 14.04
N LYS A 108 18.60 -25.42 13.49
CA LYS A 108 18.66 -26.63 12.65
C LYS A 108 19.46 -26.41 11.37
N LYS A 109 19.47 -25.19 10.83
CA LYS A 109 20.28 -24.81 9.67
C LYS A 109 21.72 -24.38 10.03
N GLY A 110 22.03 -24.27 11.32
CA GLY A 110 23.33 -23.81 11.81
C GLY A 110 23.58 -22.32 11.62
N VAL A 111 22.53 -21.51 11.50
CA VAL A 111 22.61 -20.05 11.37
C VAL A 111 22.46 -19.43 12.75
N ASN A 112 23.47 -18.68 13.21
CA ASN A 112 23.44 -17.95 14.47
C ASN A 112 23.08 -16.49 14.18
N LEU A 113 21.86 -16.08 14.52
CA LEU A 113 21.29 -14.78 14.18
C LEU A 113 20.92 -13.99 15.44
N LYS A 114 21.36 -12.74 15.47
CA LYS A 114 20.96 -11.71 16.43
C LYS A 114 20.06 -10.70 15.72
N ILE A 115 18.80 -10.68 16.13
CA ILE A 115 17.79 -9.71 15.71
C ILE A 115 17.72 -8.59 16.74
N THR A 116 17.75 -7.33 16.30
CA THR A 116 17.63 -6.15 17.17
C THR A 116 16.63 -5.17 16.58
N ARG A 117 15.70 -4.69 17.42
CA ARG A 117 14.78 -3.62 17.05
C ARG A 117 15.57 -2.31 16.83
N GLN A 118 15.32 -1.65 15.71
CA GLN A 118 15.82 -0.32 15.39
C GLN A 118 14.76 0.36 14.54
N ASP A 119 14.21 1.47 15.02
CA ASP A 119 13.13 2.20 14.34
C ASP A 119 13.62 3.57 13.80
N ASP A 120 14.93 3.69 13.56
CA ASP A 120 15.57 4.89 13.02
C ASP A 120 16.38 4.54 11.77
N VAL A 121 15.94 5.05 10.62
CA VAL A 121 16.58 4.82 9.31
C VAL A 121 18.05 5.29 9.31
N PRO A 122 18.39 6.52 9.77
CA PRO A 122 19.78 6.94 9.84
C PRO A 122 20.68 6.00 10.66
N GLN A 123 20.21 5.48 11.80
CA GLN A 123 20.96 4.53 12.62
C GLN A 123 21.15 3.18 11.92
N MET A 124 20.15 2.70 11.15
CA MET A 124 20.30 1.52 10.31
C MET A 124 21.39 1.71 9.25
N GLN A 125 21.37 2.85 8.53
CA GLN A 125 22.36 3.18 7.51
C GLN A 125 23.76 3.29 8.14
N ALA A 126 23.89 3.99 9.26
CA ALA A 126 25.14 4.12 10.00
C ALA A 126 25.69 2.76 10.46
N SER A 127 24.82 1.84 10.87
CA SER A 127 25.22 0.49 11.28
C SER A 127 25.74 -0.37 10.13
N LEU A 128 25.14 -0.27 8.93
CA LEU A 128 25.65 -0.91 7.71
C LEU A 128 27.01 -0.35 7.31
N ILE A 129 27.15 0.98 7.32
CA ILE A 129 28.41 1.68 6.99
C ILE A 129 29.50 1.31 7.99
N LYS A 130 29.19 1.28 9.29
CA LYS A 130 30.15 0.88 10.34
C LYS A 130 30.64 -0.54 10.13
N PHE A 131 29.73 -1.47 9.89
CA PHE A 131 30.10 -2.86 9.59
C PHE A 131 31.01 -2.95 8.36
N ALA A 132 30.62 -2.33 7.24
CA ALA A 132 31.39 -2.39 5.99
C ALA A 132 32.81 -1.84 6.14
N ASN A 133 32.98 -0.73 6.86
CA ASN A 133 34.30 -0.14 7.12
C ASN A 133 35.20 -1.08 7.92
N GLU A 134 34.69 -1.66 9.00
CA GLU A 134 35.45 -2.58 9.85
C GLU A 134 35.73 -3.92 9.16
N TYR A 135 34.76 -4.43 8.39
CA TYR A 135 34.83 -5.73 7.72
C TYR A 135 35.99 -5.80 6.72
N LYS A 136 36.36 -4.68 6.09
CA LYS A 136 37.48 -4.58 5.16
C LYS A 136 38.81 -5.02 5.77
N SER A 137 39.05 -4.71 7.04
CA SER A 137 40.26 -5.11 7.77
C SER A 137 40.06 -6.29 8.71
N ASN A 138 38.83 -6.52 9.17
CA ASN A 138 38.51 -7.53 10.16
C ASN A 138 37.19 -8.26 9.79
N PRO A 139 37.27 -9.40 9.08
CA PRO A 139 36.09 -10.19 8.73
C PRO A 139 35.29 -10.72 9.93
N SER A 140 35.85 -10.68 11.14
CA SER A 140 35.20 -11.12 12.38
C SER A 140 34.73 -9.95 13.26
N THR A 141 34.62 -8.74 12.69
CA THR A 141 34.22 -7.55 13.45
C THR A 141 32.86 -7.75 14.16
N PRO A 142 32.76 -7.39 15.46
CA PRO A 142 31.48 -7.39 16.18
C PRO A 142 30.66 -6.13 15.90
N GLU A 143 31.21 -5.16 15.18
CA GLU A 143 30.62 -3.84 15.02
C GLU A 143 29.58 -3.78 13.89
N GLY A 144 28.60 -2.88 14.06
CA GLY A 144 27.57 -2.61 13.06
C GLY A 144 26.63 -3.80 12.79
N ALA A 145 25.95 -3.77 11.66
CA ALA A 145 24.99 -4.80 11.26
C ALA A 145 25.27 -5.31 9.85
N HIS A 146 24.98 -6.59 9.62
CA HIS A 146 25.13 -7.25 8.33
C HIS A 146 23.90 -7.01 7.44
N PHE A 147 22.73 -6.99 8.08
CA PHE A 147 21.44 -6.86 7.42
C PHE A 147 20.53 -5.85 8.10
N VAL A 148 19.65 -5.26 7.31
CA VAL A 148 18.53 -4.46 7.78
C VAL A 148 17.27 -4.84 7.04
N THR A 149 16.11 -4.57 7.62
CA THR A 149 14.83 -4.59 6.91
C THR A 149 14.18 -3.21 6.87
N ILE A 150 13.56 -2.89 5.74
CA ILE A 150 12.80 -1.66 5.56
C ILE A 150 11.60 -1.89 4.62
N MET A 151 10.72 -0.90 4.53
CA MET A 151 9.62 -0.88 3.55
C MET A 151 10.19 -0.77 2.12
N GLY A 152 9.70 -1.60 1.21
CA GLY A 152 10.23 -1.70 -0.15
C GLY A 152 10.03 -0.45 -1.00
N ASP A 153 8.96 0.30 -0.78
CA ASP A 153 8.72 1.62 -1.40
C ASP A 153 9.60 2.74 -0.81
N GLY A 154 10.15 2.54 0.40
CA GLY A 154 11.19 3.40 0.98
C GLY A 154 12.62 3.01 0.60
N ALA A 155 12.82 1.86 -0.04
CA ALA A 155 14.16 1.29 -0.25
C ALA A 155 15.04 2.13 -1.18
N ALA A 156 14.47 2.84 -2.16
CA ALA A 156 15.23 3.73 -3.03
C ALA A 156 15.86 4.90 -2.27
N ALA A 157 15.09 5.54 -1.37
CA ALA A 157 15.59 6.59 -0.50
C ALA A 157 16.63 6.06 0.49
N PHE A 158 16.38 4.88 1.08
CA PHE A 158 17.34 4.22 1.96
C PHE A 158 18.68 3.97 1.27
N LEU A 159 18.65 3.38 0.07
CA LEU A 159 19.86 3.03 -0.67
C LEU A 159 20.58 4.26 -1.23
N SER A 160 19.85 5.31 -1.59
CA SER A 160 20.44 6.59 -1.97
C SER A 160 21.21 7.26 -0.82
N GLY A 161 20.84 7.01 0.44
CA GLY A 161 21.56 7.54 1.60
C GLY A 161 22.79 6.72 2.01
N VAL A 162 22.80 5.40 1.75
CA VAL A 162 23.86 4.51 2.25
C VAL A 162 24.90 4.12 1.20
N ASN A 163 24.49 3.86 -0.06
CA ASN A 163 25.40 3.35 -1.08
C ASN A 163 26.50 4.33 -1.49
N PRO A 164 26.27 5.66 -1.56
CA PRO A 164 27.35 6.60 -1.83
C PRO A 164 28.50 6.54 -0.81
N GLU A 165 28.21 6.20 0.47
CA GLU A 165 29.23 6.02 1.50
C GLU A 165 29.91 4.65 1.39
N LEU A 166 29.13 3.59 1.14
CA LEU A 166 29.67 2.24 0.97
C LEU A 166 30.58 2.11 -0.25
N GLU A 167 30.24 2.77 -1.36
CA GLU A 167 31.03 2.72 -2.60
C GLU A 167 32.38 3.42 -2.47
N LYS A 168 32.57 4.33 -1.50
CA LYS A 168 33.89 4.88 -1.16
C LYS A 168 34.83 3.81 -0.59
N ILE A 169 34.29 2.77 0.04
CA ILE A 169 35.06 1.62 0.57
C ILE A 169 35.52 0.73 -0.59
N GLY A 170 34.62 0.53 -1.56
CA GLY A 170 34.80 -0.17 -2.83
C GLY A 170 33.46 -0.60 -3.44
N PRO A 171 33.39 -0.86 -4.77
CA PRO A 171 32.15 -1.22 -5.46
C PRO A 171 31.51 -2.51 -4.94
N ASP A 172 32.30 -3.41 -4.35
CA ASP A 172 31.79 -4.66 -3.77
C ASP A 172 31.07 -4.47 -2.43
N TYR A 173 31.14 -3.28 -1.82
CA TYR A 173 30.51 -3.02 -0.52
C TYR A 173 29.09 -2.44 -0.62
N ARG A 174 28.56 -2.25 -1.83
CA ARG A 174 27.19 -1.74 -2.01
C ARG A 174 26.16 -2.61 -1.27
N ALA A 175 25.15 -1.97 -0.70
CA ALA A 175 24.01 -2.64 -0.12
C ALA A 175 23.00 -3.06 -1.21
N GLN A 176 22.46 -4.26 -1.09
CA GLN A 176 21.52 -4.86 -2.05
C GLN A 176 20.35 -5.55 -1.35
N ILE A 177 19.18 -5.50 -1.98
CA ILE A 177 17.97 -6.23 -1.61
C ILE A 177 18.08 -7.67 -2.12
N ILE A 178 17.86 -8.65 -1.24
CA ILE A 178 18.00 -10.08 -1.57
C ILE A 178 16.74 -10.91 -1.29
N TYR A 179 15.79 -10.40 -0.52
CA TYR A 179 14.62 -11.14 -0.05
C TYR A 179 13.51 -10.19 0.42
N THR A 180 12.30 -10.71 0.59
CA THR A 180 11.20 -10.03 1.29
C THR A 180 10.65 -10.90 2.42
N CYS A 181 10.68 -10.42 3.66
CA CYS A 181 10.20 -11.18 4.83
C CYS A 181 8.67 -11.33 4.88
N GLY A 182 7.97 -10.39 4.25
CA GLY A 182 6.53 -10.24 4.28
C GLY A 182 6.12 -8.94 3.61
N LYS A 183 4.94 -8.43 3.95
CA LYS A 183 4.41 -7.15 3.49
C LYS A 183 3.35 -6.60 4.44
N SER A 184 3.12 -5.30 4.33
CA SER A 184 1.91 -4.67 4.87
C SER A 184 0.70 -5.10 4.03
N LEU A 185 -0.43 -5.36 4.69
CA LEU A 185 -1.66 -5.83 4.05
C LEU A 185 -2.91 -5.21 4.69
N GLY A 186 -2.92 -3.89 4.78
CA GLY A 186 -3.97 -3.08 5.38
C GLY A 186 -3.53 -2.29 6.61
N GLU A 187 -2.37 -2.61 7.19
CA GLU A 187 -1.78 -1.95 8.35
C GLU A 187 -1.44 -0.49 8.05
N ASP A 188 -0.67 -0.24 6.98
CA ASP A 188 -0.29 1.09 6.50
C ASP A 188 -1.41 1.67 5.61
N LYS A 189 -1.82 2.91 5.90
CA LYS A 189 -2.96 3.53 5.21
C LYS A 189 -2.95 5.05 5.21
N PHE A 190 -3.64 5.59 4.21
CA PHE A 190 -4.08 6.97 4.19
C PHE A 190 -5.50 7.06 4.75
N MET A 191 -5.64 7.70 5.91
CA MET A 191 -6.92 8.01 6.55
C MET A 191 -7.33 9.46 6.24
N GLY A 192 -8.62 9.69 5.98
CA GLY A 192 -9.12 11.01 5.60
C GLY A 192 -10.62 11.16 5.85
N LEU A 193 -11.15 12.33 5.52
CA LEU A 193 -12.58 12.60 5.67
C LEU A 193 -13.42 11.64 4.81
N PRO A 194 -14.61 11.20 5.26
CA PRO A 194 -15.50 10.35 4.45
C PRO A 194 -15.78 10.91 3.05
N SER A 195 -15.92 12.24 2.93
CA SER A 195 -16.15 12.91 1.65
C SER A 195 -15.02 12.71 0.65
N TRP A 196 -13.78 12.49 1.10
CA TRP A 196 -12.62 12.25 0.22
C TRP A 196 -12.68 10.87 -0.42
N ARG A 197 -13.22 9.87 0.28
CA ARG A 197 -13.47 8.55 -0.28
C ARG A 197 -14.59 8.61 -1.34
N ASP A 198 -15.68 9.30 -0.99
CA ASP A 198 -16.85 9.38 -1.87
C ASP A 198 -16.58 10.26 -3.12
N ASN A 199 -15.77 11.31 -2.97
CA ASN A 199 -15.30 12.18 -4.03
C ASN A 199 -13.83 12.58 -3.80
N PRO A 200 -12.87 11.91 -4.47
CA PRO A 200 -11.44 12.19 -4.33
C PRO A 200 -11.06 13.67 -4.55
N GLN A 201 -11.76 14.38 -5.44
CA GLN A 201 -11.46 15.79 -5.71
C GLN A 201 -11.73 16.71 -4.50
N SER A 202 -12.55 16.27 -3.55
CA SER A 202 -12.79 17.02 -2.30
C SER A 202 -11.62 17.00 -1.32
N ALA A 203 -10.58 16.21 -1.61
CA ALA A 203 -9.32 16.21 -0.86
C ALA A 203 -8.36 17.35 -1.26
N LYS A 204 -8.65 18.08 -2.35
CA LYS A 204 -7.90 19.29 -2.72
C LYS A 204 -7.98 20.34 -1.61
N GLY A 205 -6.82 20.89 -1.25
CA GLY A 205 -6.70 21.81 -0.13
C GLY A 205 -6.77 21.12 1.24
N GLY A 206 -6.80 19.79 1.31
CA GLY A 206 -6.62 19.01 2.53
C GLY A 206 -5.20 19.14 3.08
N LEU A 207 -5.05 18.95 4.40
CA LEU A 207 -3.77 18.93 5.09
C LEU A 207 -3.60 17.56 5.76
N THR A 208 -2.64 16.79 5.24
CA THR A 208 -2.34 15.44 5.70
C THR A 208 -1.09 15.42 6.57
N ALA A 209 -1.19 14.88 7.78
CA ALA A 209 -0.03 14.60 8.62
C ALA A 209 0.62 13.28 8.18
N ALA A 210 1.93 13.28 7.96
CA ALA A 210 2.68 12.09 7.55
C ALA A 210 4.18 12.25 7.88
N VAL A 211 4.87 11.13 8.02
CA VAL A 211 6.34 11.12 7.94
C VAL A 211 6.71 11.34 6.48
N LEU A 212 7.24 12.51 6.16
CA LEU A 212 7.44 12.90 4.76
C LEU A 212 8.57 12.13 4.12
N ARG A 213 8.36 11.71 2.86
CA ARG A 213 9.32 10.92 2.05
C ARG A 213 9.52 9.48 2.55
N ASP A 214 8.63 9.03 3.43
CA ASP A 214 8.56 7.66 3.92
C ASP A 214 7.49 6.84 3.19
N GLY A 215 7.38 5.54 3.50
CA GLY A 215 6.40 4.63 2.92
C GLY A 215 4.95 5.09 3.12
N ASP A 216 4.58 5.50 4.33
CA ASP A 216 3.21 5.99 4.60
C ASP A 216 2.84 7.18 3.69
N TRP A 217 3.76 8.12 3.53
CA TRP A 217 3.60 9.27 2.65
C TRP A 217 3.44 8.85 1.18
N ASN A 218 4.16 7.80 0.75
CA ASN A 218 4.03 7.25 -0.60
C ASN A 218 2.61 6.76 -0.91
N ILE A 219 1.86 6.23 0.08
CA ILE A 219 0.44 5.84 -0.10
C ILE A 219 -0.39 7.06 -0.52
N VAL A 220 -0.22 8.18 0.17
CA VAL A 220 -0.97 9.42 -0.12
C VAL A 220 -0.61 9.96 -1.50
N VAL A 221 0.68 9.99 -1.82
CA VAL A 221 1.17 10.51 -3.09
C VAL A 221 0.68 9.66 -4.25
N LYS A 222 0.74 8.33 -4.11
CA LYS A 222 0.21 7.41 -5.11
C LYS A 222 -1.29 7.63 -5.30
N TRP A 223 -2.06 7.69 -4.21
CA TRP A 223 -3.52 7.91 -4.30
C TRP A 223 -3.87 9.24 -4.97
N CYS A 224 -3.12 10.31 -4.67
CA CYS A 224 -3.29 11.59 -5.34
C CYS A 224 -2.97 11.48 -6.84
N GLY A 225 -1.90 10.78 -7.21
CA GLY A 225 -1.52 10.54 -8.61
C GLY A 225 -2.53 9.68 -9.38
N ASP A 226 -3.14 8.70 -8.71
CA ASP A 226 -4.23 7.86 -9.21
C ASP A 226 -5.54 8.65 -9.39
N ASN A 227 -5.70 9.79 -8.73
CA ASN A 227 -6.92 10.61 -8.76
C ASN A 227 -6.71 12.01 -9.38
N GLY A 228 -5.56 12.27 -10.00
CA GLY A 228 -5.26 13.55 -10.64
C GLY A 228 -5.21 14.75 -9.67
N ILE A 229 -4.88 14.50 -8.40
CA ILE A 229 -4.71 15.52 -7.37
C ILE A 229 -3.23 15.90 -7.33
N ARG A 230 -2.93 17.20 -7.41
CA ARG A 230 -1.55 17.69 -7.34
C ARG A 230 -1.01 17.50 -5.92
N ILE A 231 0.30 17.39 -5.79
CA ILE A 231 1.00 17.40 -4.51
C ILE A 231 1.64 18.77 -4.32
N ASN A 232 1.46 19.38 -3.16
CA ASN A 232 2.27 20.51 -2.72
C ASN A 232 3.52 19.96 -1.98
N PRO A 233 4.73 20.05 -2.56
CA PRO A 233 5.94 19.56 -1.93
C PRO A 233 6.54 20.53 -0.91
N ASP A 234 6.02 21.76 -0.79
CA ASP A 234 6.49 22.75 0.18
C ASP A 234 5.57 22.76 1.40
N GLU A 235 6.00 22.10 2.47
CA GLU A 235 5.27 21.99 3.73
C GLU A 235 5.03 23.33 4.45
N THR A 236 5.67 24.43 4.02
CA THR A 236 5.49 25.76 4.64
C THR A 236 4.38 26.58 3.99
N THR A 237 3.81 26.10 2.89
CA THR A 237 2.79 26.82 2.10
C THR A 237 1.49 26.03 2.02
N TYR A 238 0.45 26.70 1.49
CA TYR A 238 -0.85 26.11 1.25
C TYR A 238 -1.29 26.29 -0.21
N ASP A 239 -1.47 25.20 -0.95
CA ASP A 239 -2.08 25.20 -2.29
C ASP A 239 -3.52 24.64 -2.17
N PRO A 240 -4.57 25.44 -2.41
CA PRO A 240 -5.97 24.99 -2.32
C PRO A 240 -6.34 23.93 -3.36
N ASP A 241 -5.56 23.78 -4.43
CA ASP A 241 -5.82 22.89 -5.55
C ASP A 241 -4.95 21.60 -5.49
N ALA A 242 -4.22 21.41 -4.40
CA ALA A 242 -3.32 20.27 -4.17
C ALA A 242 -3.57 19.60 -2.81
N MET A 243 -3.03 18.39 -2.63
CA MET A 243 -2.83 17.80 -1.32
C MET A 243 -1.65 18.49 -0.63
N ASN A 244 -1.87 18.94 0.61
CA ASN A 244 -0.84 19.59 1.43
C ASN A 244 -0.41 18.66 2.56
N PHE A 245 0.81 18.87 3.05
CA PHE A 245 1.37 18.05 4.11
C PHE A 245 1.86 18.86 5.30
N VAL A 246 1.76 18.26 6.48
CA VAL A 246 2.52 18.66 7.68
C VAL A 246 3.44 17.51 8.05
N ALA A 247 4.72 17.84 8.29
CA ALA A 247 5.69 16.84 8.70
C ALA A 247 5.38 16.32 10.11
N ALA A 248 5.50 15.01 10.27
CA ALA A 248 5.49 14.33 11.54
C ALA A 248 6.86 13.71 11.83
N ASP A 249 7.24 13.65 13.11
CA ASP A 249 8.50 13.07 13.56
C ASP A 249 8.50 11.54 13.38
N ASN A 250 7.33 10.93 13.57
CA ASN A 250 7.06 9.51 13.31
C ASN A 250 5.55 9.32 13.06
N TYR A 251 5.16 8.10 12.71
CA TYR A 251 3.77 7.74 12.41
C TYR A 251 2.80 7.97 13.59
N LEU A 252 3.26 7.82 14.85
CA LEU A 252 2.43 8.10 16.04
C LEU A 252 2.19 9.60 16.20
N ASP A 253 3.20 10.43 15.93
CA ASP A 253 3.06 11.88 15.92
C ASP A 253 2.13 12.36 14.77
N ALA A 254 2.13 11.68 13.62
CA ALA A 254 1.16 11.95 12.55
C ALA A 254 -0.29 11.74 13.04
N ALA A 255 -0.55 10.63 13.73
CA ALA A 255 -1.83 10.36 14.37
C ALA A 255 -2.17 11.38 15.45
N GLU A 256 -1.22 11.72 16.32
CA GLU A 256 -1.43 12.67 17.42
C GLU A 256 -1.75 14.08 16.93
N LYS A 257 -1.10 14.55 15.85
CA LYS A 257 -1.41 15.84 15.22
C LYS A 257 -2.89 15.94 14.82
N TYR A 258 -3.47 14.87 14.27
CA TYR A 258 -4.90 14.82 13.99
C TYR A 258 -5.72 14.81 15.28
N ILE A 259 -5.37 13.95 16.25
CA ILE A 259 -6.10 13.79 17.51
C ILE A 259 -6.18 15.12 18.27
N ALA A 260 -5.06 15.84 18.37
CA ALA A 260 -4.95 17.14 19.00
C ALA A 260 -5.60 18.29 18.20
N GLY A 261 -6.00 18.06 16.95
CA GLY A 261 -6.58 19.10 16.09
C GLY A 261 -5.56 20.15 15.64
N TYR A 262 -4.33 19.72 15.37
CA TYR A 262 -3.22 20.59 14.96
C TYR A 262 -3.65 21.52 13.82
N SER A 263 -3.34 22.81 13.98
CA SER A 263 -3.66 23.86 13.02
C SER A 263 -2.58 24.93 13.02
N GLU A 264 -2.29 25.50 11.85
CA GLU A 264 -1.30 26.55 11.66
C GLU A 264 -1.71 27.50 10.53
N ASP A 265 -1.09 28.69 10.49
CA ASP A 265 -1.34 29.67 9.44
C ASP A 265 -0.26 29.54 8.36
N ARG A 266 -0.66 29.32 7.10
CA ARG A 266 0.26 29.21 5.95
C ARG A 266 -0.04 30.26 4.89
N GLU A 267 1.01 30.69 4.19
CA GLU A 267 0.84 31.52 3.01
C GLU A 267 0.21 30.72 1.88
N VAL A 268 -0.80 31.30 1.24
CA VAL A 268 -1.49 30.70 0.10
C VAL A 268 -0.63 30.84 -1.14
N VAL A 269 -0.47 29.73 -1.87
CA VAL A 269 0.18 29.69 -3.17
C VAL A 269 -0.78 29.25 -4.25
N GLN A 270 -0.64 29.81 -5.44
CA GLN A 270 -1.37 29.40 -6.63
C GLN A 270 -0.39 29.31 -7.80
N ASN A 271 -0.35 28.17 -8.49
CA ASN A 271 0.58 27.90 -9.59
C ASN A 271 2.05 28.19 -9.21
N GLY A 272 2.45 27.83 -7.99
CA GLY A 272 3.81 28.02 -7.48
C GLY A 272 4.17 29.46 -7.09
N LYS A 273 3.19 30.38 -7.01
CA LYS A 273 3.41 31.77 -6.60
C LYS A 273 2.61 32.11 -5.36
N ARG A 274 3.22 32.82 -4.42
CA ARG A 274 2.57 33.36 -3.21
C ARG A 274 1.52 34.40 -3.62
N THR A 275 0.34 34.32 -3.03
CA THR A 275 -0.75 35.27 -3.28
C THR A 275 -0.73 36.45 -2.32
N GLY A 276 0.00 36.34 -1.20
CA GLY A 276 0.00 37.30 -0.09
C GLY A 276 -1.12 37.06 0.94
N GLU A 277 -2.05 36.15 0.65
CA GLU A 277 -3.07 35.70 1.59
C GLU A 277 -2.47 34.68 2.58
N LYS A 278 -2.98 34.67 3.81
CA LYS A 278 -2.73 33.61 4.79
C LYS A 278 -4.01 32.84 5.07
N LYS A 279 -3.89 31.52 5.18
CA LYS A 279 -5.00 30.64 5.56
C LYS A 279 -4.62 29.83 6.79
N ARG A 280 -5.52 29.79 7.77
CA ARG A 280 -5.43 28.83 8.87
C ARG A 280 -5.87 27.46 8.38
N VAL A 281 -4.97 26.49 8.41
CA VAL A 281 -5.18 25.12 7.93
C VAL A 281 -5.11 24.16 9.11
N SER A 282 -5.87 23.08 9.04
CA SER A 282 -5.99 22.08 10.11
C SER A 282 -5.84 20.68 9.55
N VAL A 283 -5.20 19.79 10.31
CA VAL A 283 -5.00 18.39 9.90
C VAL A 283 -6.35 17.69 9.78
N ASN A 284 -6.61 17.15 8.59
CA ASN A 284 -7.84 16.43 8.24
C ASN A 284 -7.60 15.14 7.43
N GLY A 285 -6.33 14.81 7.21
CA GLY A 285 -5.88 13.49 6.77
C GLY A 285 -4.65 13.04 7.57
N VAL A 286 -4.42 11.73 7.64
CA VAL A 286 -3.25 11.13 8.28
C VAL A 286 -2.76 9.96 7.43
N ALA A 287 -1.46 9.87 7.19
CA ALA A 287 -0.83 8.63 6.76
C ALA A 287 -0.12 8.01 7.96
N THR A 288 -0.46 6.77 8.28
CA THR A 288 0.05 6.05 9.46
C THR A 288 -0.18 4.56 9.30
N TRP A 289 0.49 3.80 10.15
CA TRP A 289 0.24 2.38 10.41
C TRP A 289 -0.09 2.13 11.87
N THR A 290 -0.31 0.87 12.25
CA THR A 290 -0.68 0.47 13.62
C THR A 290 0.47 0.65 14.62
N PRO A 291 0.25 1.21 15.83
CA PRO A 291 -1.03 1.61 16.43
C PRO A 291 -1.51 3.04 16.15
N GLY A 292 -0.93 3.80 15.23
CA GLY A 292 -1.42 5.15 14.91
C GLY A 292 -2.88 5.16 14.42
N ASP A 293 -3.27 4.20 13.57
CA ASP A 293 -4.66 4.02 13.14
C ASP A 293 -5.61 3.67 14.29
N VAL A 294 -5.17 2.78 15.20
CA VAL A 294 -5.88 2.42 16.44
C VAL A 294 -6.07 3.65 17.33
N ASN A 295 -5.00 4.44 17.53
CA ASN A 295 -5.04 5.66 18.34
C ASN A 295 -6.05 6.67 17.78
N ILE A 296 -6.08 6.87 16.47
CA ILE A 296 -7.09 7.73 15.82
C ILE A 296 -8.48 7.19 16.11
N ALA A 297 -8.72 5.90 15.85
CA ALA A 297 -10.01 5.28 16.03
C ALA A 297 -10.53 5.40 17.48
N GLU A 298 -9.69 5.12 18.46
CA GLU A 298 -10.08 5.10 19.88
C GLU A 298 -10.14 6.50 20.52
N LYS A 299 -9.28 7.43 20.12
CA LYS A 299 -9.15 8.73 20.79
C LYS A 299 -10.00 9.84 20.16
N LYS A 300 -10.22 9.82 18.85
CA LYS A 300 -10.97 10.89 18.13
C LYS A 300 -12.02 10.39 17.14
N GLY A 301 -11.71 9.36 16.35
CA GLY A 301 -12.55 8.89 15.24
C GLY A 301 -12.74 9.95 14.14
N GLY A 302 -13.65 9.69 13.21
CA GLY A 302 -14.08 10.63 12.17
C GLY A 302 -13.26 10.60 10.88
N LEU A 303 -12.24 9.74 10.81
CA LEU A 303 -11.53 9.43 9.57
C LEU A 303 -11.85 8.02 9.11
N VAL A 304 -11.95 7.82 7.80
CA VAL A 304 -12.06 6.51 7.17
C VAL A 304 -10.76 6.18 6.43
N SER A 305 -10.50 4.90 6.21
CA SER A 305 -9.44 4.48 5.28
C SER A 305 -9.84 4.92 3.87
N ILE A 306 -9.05 5.83 3.29
CA ILE A 306 -9.19 6.27 1.89
C ILE A 306 -8.61 5.19 0.98
N VAL A 307 -7.41 4.72 1.33
CA VAL A 307 -6.75 3.58 0.71
C VAL A 307 -5.69 3.05 1.67
N SER A 308 -5.41 1.75 1.59
CA SER A 308 -4.39 1.08 2.38
C SER A 308 -3.55 0.13 1.53
N THR A 309 -2.53 -0.46 2.14
CA THR A 309 -1.78 -1.58 1.56
C THR A 309 -2.63 -2.84 1.35
N LYS A 310 -3.92 -2.85 1.73
CA LYS A 310 -4.85 -3.90 1.27
C LYS A 310 -5.22 -3.71 -0.20
N GLU A 311 -5.46 -2.46 -0.63
CA GLU A 311 -5.71 -2.11 -2.02
C GLU A 311 -4.40 -1.99 -2.81
N TYR A 312 -3.42 -1.27 -2.26
CA TYR A 312 -2.05 -1.16 -2.77
C TYR A 312 -1.17 -2.32 -2.29
N ARG A 313 -1.67 -3.54 -2.53
CA ARG A 313 -1.16 -4.82 -2.02
C ARG A 313 0.31 -5.10 -2.28
N SER A 314 0.86 -4.52 -3.33
CA SER A 314 2.25 -4.75 -3.72
C SER A 314 3.20 -3.66 -3.21
N GLN A 315 2.69 -2.56 -2.65
CA GLN A 315 3.47 -1.35 -2.38
C GLN A 315 4.58 -1.56 -1.34
N MET A 316 4.28 -2.22 -0.23
CA MET A 316 5.17 -2.27 0.94
C MET A 316 5.61 -3.69 1.29
N PRO A 317 6.41 -4.35 0.44
CA PRO A 317 7.11 -5.55 0.88
C PRO A 317 8.17 -5.16 1.92
N CYS A 318 8.34 -6.01 2.94
CA CYS A 318 9.42 -5.87 3.92
C CYS A 318 10.71 -6.40 3.31
N VAL A 319 11.52 -5.53 2.69
CA VAL A 319 12.75 -5.93 1.98
C VAL A 319 13.90 -6.17 2.95
N LEU A 320 14.66 -7.24 2.73
CA LEU A 320 15.90 -7.54 3.43
C LEU A 320 17.09 -7.01 2.62
N ILE A 321 17.86 -6.11 3.20
CA ILE A 321 19.02 -5.45 2.59
C ILE A 321 20.29 -5.89 3.31
N GLY A 322 21.31 -6.28 2.55
CA GLY A 322 22.62 -6.66 3.10
C GLY A 322 23.80 -6.10 2.27
N ILE A 323 25.00 -6.15 2.84
CA ILE A 323 26.24 -5.71 2.17
C ILE A 323 26.74 -6.78 1.21
N LYS A 324 26.84 -6.45 -0.10
CA LYS A 324 27.24 -7.37 -1.17
C LYS A 324 28.47 -8.22 -0.81
N LYS A 325 29.59 -7.58 -0.43
CA LYS A 325 30.84 -8.27 -0.09
C LYS A 325 30.66 -9.35 0.98
N TYR A 326 29.96 -9.01 2.07
CA TYR A 326 29.71 -9.97 3.14
C TYR A 326 28.82 -11.13 2.67
N MET A 327 27.78 -10.81 1.89
CA MET A 327 26.87 -11.83 1.38
C MET A 327 27.56 -12.78 0.41
N GLU A 328 28.50 -12.30 -0.40
CA GLU A 328 29.30 -13.13 -1.30
C GLU A 328 30.27 -14.02 -0.52
N ASP A 329 30.99 -13.45 0.44
CA ASP A 329 31.94 -14.18 1.30
C ASP A 329 31.26 -15.26 2.16
N ASN A 330 29.97 -15.07 2.48
CA ASN A 330 29.20 -15.92 3.39
C ASN A 330 27.96 -16.52 2.72
N ARG A 331 27.99 -16.70 1.39
CA ARG A 331 26.83 -17.14 0.59
C ARG A 331 26.08 -18.35 1.17
N PRO A 332 26.74 -19.45 1.60
CA PRO A 332 26.02 -20.59 2.19
C PRO A 332 25.21 -20.22 3.45
N THR A 333 25.70 -19.30 4.28
CA THR A 333 24.99 -18.82 5.46
C THR A 333 23.79 -17.96 5.07
N VAL A 334 23.94 -17.09 4.06
CA VAL A 334 22.85 -16.23 3.55
C VAL A 334 21.73 -17.06 2.93
N GLU A 335 22.06 -18.06 2.11
CA GLU A 335 21.07 -18.95 1.50
C GLU A 335 20.29 -19.74 2.56
N LYS A 336 20.98 -20.30 3.57
CA LYS A 336 20.33 -20.97 4.71
C LYS A 336 19.46 -20.03 5.53
N MET A 337 19.86 -18.77 5.68
CA MET A 337 19.06 -17.74 6.34
C MET A 337 17.77 -17.48 5.55
N ILE A 338 17.86 -17.31 4.23
CA ILE A 338 16.68 -17.16 3.35
C ILE A 338 15.74 -18.36 3.46
N GLU A 339 16.27 -19.58 3.36
CA GLU A 339 15.49 -20.81 3.54
C GLU A 339 14.77 -20.84 4.90
N GLY A 340 15.49 -20.50 5.98
CA GLY A 340 14.92 -20.52 7.32
C GLY A 340 13.82 -19.48 7.51
N ILE A 341 13.99 -18.26 6.98
CA ILE A 341 12.96 -17.22 7.02
C ILE A 341 11.71 -17.71 6.26
N ALA A 342 11.90 -18.29 5.07
CA ALA A 342 10.79 -18.76 4.25
C ALA A 342 10.02 -19.92 4.90
N GLU A 343 10.72 -20.88 5.51
CA GLU A 343 10.10 -21.97 6.29
C GLU A 343 9.32 -21.40 7.48
N GLY A 344 9.86 -20.39 8.17
CA GLY A 344 9.13 -19.67 9.23
C GLY A 344 7.87 -18.99 8.71
N GLY A 345 7.94 -18.38 7.52
CA GLY A 345 6.78 -17.84 6.80
C GLY A 345 5.71 -18.89 6.53
N ASP A 346 6.12 -20.05 6.02
CA ASP A 346 5.23 -21.19 5.78
C ASP A 346 4.53 -21.68 7.06
N GLN A 347 5.26 -21.76 8.18
CA GLN A 347 4.68 -22.16 9.47
C GLN A 347 3.63 -21.14 9.95
N VAL A 348 3.95 -19.84 9.92
CA VAL A 348 3.04 -18.76 10.35
C VAL A 348 1.78 -18.70 9.47
N LYS A 349 1.91 -18.93 8.14
CA LYS A 349 0.76 -18.98 7.21
C LYS A 349 -0.13 -20.20 7.46
N SER A 350 0.46 -21.35 7.83
CA SER A 350 -0.23 -22.64 7.83
C SER A 350 -0.79 -23.05 9.19
N TYR A 351 -0.18 -22.60 10.31
CA TYR A 351 -0.53 -23.11 11.64
C TYR A 351 -0.78 -21.99 12.64
N SER A 352 -1.96 -22.01 13.28
CA SER A 352 -2.33 -21.05 14.32
C SER A 352 -1.36 -21.05 15.51
N ALA A 353 -0.87 -22.23 15.92
CA ALA A 353 0.11 -22.34 16.99
C ALA A 353 1.45 -21.66 16.66
N ALA A 354 1.87 -21.73 15.39
CA ALA A 354 3.07 -21.05 14.91
C ALA A 354 2.88 -19.53 14.89
N LEU A 355 1.73 -19.05 14.39
CA LEU A 355 1.38 -17.62 14.44
C LEU A 355 1.31 -17.09 15.88
N ASP A 356 0.66 -17.83 16.79
CA ASP A 356 0.58 -17.46 18.20
C ASP A 356 1.98 -17.39 18.83
N LYS A 357 2.86 -18.36 18.54
CA LYS A 357 4.24 -18.33 19.02
C LYS A 357 5.03 -17.18 18.41
N ALA A 358 4.84 -16.88 17.13
CA ALA A 358 5.47 -15.75 16.46
C ALA A 358 5.05 -14.41 17.10
N GLY A 359 3.77 -14.26 17.46
CA GLY A 359 3.26 -13.10 18.20
C GLY A 359 3.85 -12.96 19.61
N GLU A 360 3.98 -14.07 20.35
CA GLU A 360 4.64 -14.08 21.66
C GLU A 360 6.11 -13.66 21.56
N LEU A 361 6.84 -14.21 20.58
CA LEU A 361 8.24 -13.87 20.35
C LEU A 361 8.40 -12.42 19.87
N SER A 362 7.51 -11.94 19.00
CA SER A 362 7.54 -10.55 18.52
C SER A 362 7.36 -9.56 19.67
N ALA A 363 6.42 -9.82 20.58
CA ALA A 363 6.25 -9.01 21.78
C ALA A 363 7.55 -8.90 22.61
N LYS A 364 8.26 -10.03 22.76
CA LYS A 364 9.54 -10.09 23.49
C LYS A 364 10.67 -9.39 22.73
N VAL A 365 10.79 -9.60 21.42
CA VAL A 365 11.84 -9.00 20.57
C VAL A 365 11.69 -7.48 20.50
N TYR A 366 10.46 -7.00 20.32
CA TYR A 366 10.17 -5.58 20.21
C TYR A 366 10.04 -4.89 21.56
N ASN A 367 9.93 -5.67 22.66
CA ASN A 367 9.64 -5.17 24.00
C ASN A 367 8.41 -4.26 24.02
N GLU A 368 7.36 -4.69 23.32
CA GLU A 368 6.16 -3.90 23.07
C GLU A 368 4.92 -4.81 22.99
N ALA A 369 3.85 -4.38 23.65
CA ALA A 369 2.55 -5.06 23.69
C ALA A 369 2.65 -6.55 24.08
N ASP A 370 1.56 -7.30 23.87
CA ASP A 370 1.49 -8.73 24.18
C ASP A 370 1.21 -9.56 22.93
N LYS A 371 1.23 -10.90 23.10
CA LYS A 371 0.90 -11.85 22.02
C LYS A 371 -0.45 -11.52 21.36
N ALA A 372 -1.47 -11.20 22.15
CA ALA A 372 -2.83 -11.01 21.65
C ALA A 372 -2.90 -9.79 20.73
N TYR A 373 -2.20 -8.71 21.09
CA TYR A 373 -2.05 -7.52 20.26
C TYR A 373 -1.41 -7.84 18.90
N TRP A 374 -0.23 -8.47 18.90
CA TRP A 374 0.50 -8.75 17.66
C TRP A 374 -0.27 -9.70 16.74
N VAL A 375 -0.87 -10.77 17.29
CA VAL A 375 -1.69 -11.70 16.48
C VAL A 375 -2.97 -11.03 15.95
N LYS A 376 -3.61 -10.16 16.74
CA LYS A 376 -4.81 -9.42 16.32
C LYS A 376 -4.50 -8.53 15.13
N TYR A 377 -3.46 -7.70 15.21
CA TYR A 377 -3.14 -6.75 14.17
C TYR A 377 -2.36 -7.35 13.00
N TYR A 378 -1.69 -8.51 13.16
CA TYR A 378 -1.25 -9.31 12.02
C TYR A 378 -2.43 -9.72 11.13
N LYS A 379 -3.50 -10.26 11.73
CA LYS A 379 -4.71 -10.70 10.99
C LYS A 379 -5.52 -9.53 10.41
N GLY A 380 -5.34 -8.35 10.96
CA GLY A 380 -6.26 -7.23 10.76
C GLY A 380 -7.58 -7.44 11.50
N THR A 381 -8.26 -6.35 11.82
CA THR A 381 -9.55 -6.36 12.49
C THR A 381 -10.42 -5.21 12.01
N GLN A 382 -11.71 -5.26 12.33
CA GLN A 382 -12.63 -4.14 12.15
C GLN A 382 -13.20 -3.73 13.50
N SER A 383 -13.28 -2.43 13.75
CA SER A 383 -13.92 -1.89 14.94
C SER A 383 -14.60 -0.57 14.64
N ALA A 384 -15.66 -0.26 15.40
CA ALA A 384 -16.21 1.09 15.41
C ALA A 384 -15.21 2.04 16.07
N ASP A 385 -14.96 3.18 15.42
CA ASP A 385 -14.21 4.28 16.01
C ASP A 385 -15.04 5.03 17.07
N LYS A 386 -14.44 6.05 17.68
CA LYS A 386 -15.08 6.87 18.72
C LYS A 386 -16.33 7.62 18.25
N GLN A 387 -16.54 7.76 16.93
CA GLN A 387 -17.71 8.39 16.32
C GLN A 387 -18.69 7.36 15.72
N GLY A 388 -18.43 6.06 15.90
CA GLY A 388 -19.28 4.96 15.42
C GLY A 388 -19.01 4.52 13.98
N LEU A 389 -17.98 5.05 13.30
CA LEU A 389 -17.60 4.61 11.96
C LEU A 389 -16.81 3.31 12.04
N VAL A 390 -17.19 2.30 11.26
CA VAL A 390 -16.43 1.04 11.18
C VAL A 390 -15.16 1.28 10.36
N VAL A 391 -14.01 0.97 10.96
CA VAL A 391 -12.69 1.11 10.34
C VAL A 391 -11.91 -0.21 10.38
N ASP A 392 -11.16 -0.50 9.32
CA ASP A 392 -10.18 -1.58 9.26
C ASP A 392 -8.88 -1.16 9.98
N LEU A 393 -8.36 -1.99 10.86
CA LEU A 393 -7.16 -1.75 11.67
C LEU A 393 -6.16 -2.90 11.54
N GLY A 394 -4.87 -2.57 11.40
CA GLY A 394 -3.82 -3.55 11.15
C GLY A 394 -3.97 -4.31 9.82
N GLY A 395 -3.24 -5.41 9.69
CA GLY A 395 -3.22 -6.28 8.52
C GLY A 395 -1.82 -6.40 7.95
N SER A 396 -1.25 -7.60 8.03
CA SER A 396 0.10 -7.89 7.55
C SER A 396 0.15 -9.33 7.03
N ALA A 397 1.19 -9.65 6.26
CA ALA A 397 1.44 -11.00 5.79
C ALA A 397 2.94 -11.31 5.83
N VAL A 398 3.30 -12.52 6.22
CA VAL A 398 4.66 -13.05 6.04
C VAL A 398 4.80 -13.67 4.65
N HIS A 399 6.03 -13.75 4.14
CA HIS A 399 6.33 -14.38 2.87
C HIS A 399 7.09 -15.70 3.03
N ASN A 400 6.72 -16.67 2.20
CA ASN A 400 7.48 -17.90 1.96
C ASN A 400 8.31 -17.80 0.65
N LEU A 401 8.91 -18.92 0.22
CA LEU A 401 9.69 -18.96 -1.03
C LEU A 401 8.81 -18.73 -2.26
N GLY A 402 7.58 -19.25 -2.29
CA GLY A 402 6.65 -19.05 -3.41
C GLY A 402 6.27 -17.58 -3.57
N ASP A 403 5.96 -16.89 -2.47
CA ASP A 403 5.69 -15.45 -2.47
C ASP A 403 6.89 -14.65 -2.98
N ASN A 404 8.11 -15.04 -2.60
CA ASN A 404 9.33 -14.40 -3.09
C ASN A 404 9.60 -14.71 -4.57
N ALA A 405 9.37 -15.95 -5.01
CA ALA A 405 9.47 -16.32 -6.42
C ALA A 405 8.50 -15.50 -7.28
N GLU A 406 7.31 -15.21 -6.77
CA GLU A 406 6.32 -14.39 -7.44
C GLU A 406 6.73 -12.91 -7.47
N ILE A 407 7.02 -12.30 -6.30
CA ILE A 407 7.25 -10.86 -6.19
C ILE A 407 8.57 -10.40 -6.83
N PHE A 408 9.58 -11.27 -6.92
CA PHE A 408 10.83 -10.99 -7.62
C PHE A 408 10.79 -11.34 -9.12
N GLY A 409 9.66 -11.81 -9.65
CA GLY A 409 9.52 -12.11 -11.07
C GLY A 409 10.24 -13.39 -11.51
N LEU A 410 10.36 -14.38 -10.62
CA LEU A 410 11.08 -15.63 -10.88
C LEU A 410 10.15 -16.77 -11.33
N ASN A 411 8.84 -16.65 -11.09
CA ASN A 411 7.83 -17.58 -11.60
C ASN A 411 7.49 -17.28 -13.05
N SER A 412 7.10 -18.31 -13.80
CA SER A 412 6.51 -18.11 -15.14
C SER A 412 5.27 -17.22 -15.05
N GLY A 413 5.20 -16.17 -15.87
CA GLY A 413 4.08 -15.22 -15.91
C GLY A 413 4.11 -14.12 -14.84
N SER A 414 5.08 -14.15 -13.92
CA SER A 414 5.27 -13.10 -12.91
C SER A 414 6.13 -11.95 -13.44
N THR A 415 6.00 -10.78 -12.83
CA THR A 415 6.91 -9.64 -13.06
C THR A 415 7.67 -9.33 -11.78
N ASN A 416 8.83 -8.66 -11.89
CA ASN A 416 9.57 -8.22 -10.71
C ASN A 416 8.89 -6.99 -10.09
N VAL A 417 7.96 -7.26 -9.18
CA VAL A 417 7.20 -6.26 -8.43
C VAL A 417 8.12 -5.43 -7.53
N VAL A 418 9.14 -6.03 -6.92
CA VAL A 418 10.11 -5.30 -6.08
C VAL A 418 10.81 -4.21 -6.89
N LYS A 419 11.24 -4.51 -8.11
CA LYS A 419 11.84 -3.55 -9.05
C LYS A 419 10.86 -2.44 -9.42
N ILE A 420 9.62 -2.79 -9.74
CA ILE A 420 8.57 -1.82 -10.10
C ILE A 420 8.32 -0.83 -8.96
N VAL A 421 8.13 -1.34 -7.75
CA VAL A 421 7.92 -0.52 -6.54
C VAL A 421 9.12 0.38 -6.29
N TYR A 422 10.33 -0.18 -6.32
CA TYR A 422 11.58 0.55 -6.11
C TYR A 422 11.72 1.72 -7.09
N ASP A 423 11.54 1.46 -8.39
CA ASP A 423 11.71 2.46 -9.44
C ASP A 423 10.61 3.53 -9.40
N LEU A 424 9.36 3.13 -9.11
CA LEU A 424 8.23 4.05 -9.02
C LEU A 424 8.44 5.08 -7.90
N PHE A 425 8.70 4.60 -6.68
CA PHE A 425 8.79 5.50 -5.51
C PHE A 425 10.12 6.22 -5.43
N GLY A 426 11.21 5.63 -5.93
CA GLY A 426 12.46 6.35 -6.19
C GLY A 426 12.24 7.54 -7.14
N GLY A 427 11.53 7.31 -8.25
CA GLY A 427 11.19 8.35 -9.23
C GLY A 427 10.30 9.44 -8.65
N VAL A 428 9.29 9.07 -7.86
CA VAL A 428 8.40 10.00 -7.17
C VAL A 428 9.16 10.90 -6.20
N ALA A 429 9.96 10.32 -5.31
CA ALA A 429 10.71 11.07 -4.32
C ALA A 429 11.77 11.98 -4.99
N SER A 430 12.43 11.50 -6.05
CA SER A 430 13.42 12.31 -6.78
C SER A 430 12.77 13.48 -7.52
N LYS A 431 11.59 13.27 -8.11
CA LYS A 431 10.83 14.32 -8.80
C LYS A 431 10.29 15.38 -7.84
N LEU A 432 9.77 14.97 -6.68
CA LEU A 432 9.18 15.89 -5.70
C LEU A 432 10.24 16.60 -4.86
N TYR A 433 11.38 15.96 -4.60
CA TYR A 433 12.46 16.51 -3.76
C TYR A 433 13.84 16.39 -4.42
N PRO A 434 14.07 17.00 -5.60
CA PRO A 434 15.32 16.84 -6.35
C PRO A 434 16.56 17.39 -5.62
N LYS A 435 16.39 18.25 -4.63
CA LYS A 435 17.50 18.73 -3.78
C LYS A 435 17.92 17.72 -2.71
N LEU A 436 16.98 16.92 -2.22
CA LEU A 436 17.23 15.90 -1.19
C LEU A 436 17.64 14.57 -1.81
N MET A 437 17.00 14.21 -2.92
CA MET A 437 17.28 12.96 -3.65
C MET A 437 17.39 13.24 -5.16
N PRO A 438 18.52 13.83 -5.62
CA PRO A 438 18.70 14.15 -7.04
C PRO A 438 18.72 12.93 -7.95
N SER A 439 19.13 11.78 -7.42
CA SER A 439 19.15 10.49 -8.09
C SER A 439 19.09 9.38 -7.05
N TYR A 440 18.81 8.15 -7.49
CA TYR A 440 18.88 6.94 -6.67
C TYR A 440 19.55 5.81 -7.49
N PRO A 441 20.14 4.79 -6.85
CA PRO A 441 20.75 3.67 -7.56
C PRO A 441 19.78 2.98 -8.52
N LYS A 442 20.28 2.43 -9.63
CA LYS A 442 19.42 1.67 -10.54
C LYS A 442 18.99 0.38 -9.86
N SER A 443 17.74 -0.01 -10.01
CA SER A 443 17.20 -1.25 -9.44
C SER A 443 18.02 -2.51 -9.81
N ASP A 444 18.53 -2.61 -11.04
CA ASP A 444 19.38 -3.72 -11.49
C ASP A 444 20.73 -3.82 -10.76
N ASP A 445 21.19 -2.72 -10.16
CA ASP A 445 22.43 -2.70 -9.37
C ASP A 445 22.23 -3.14 -7.92
N VAL A 446 21.00 -3.06 -7.42
CA VAL A 446 20.68 -3.19 -5.99
C VAL A 446 19.63 -4.24 -5.67
N ILE A 447 19.03 -4.89 -6.67
CA ILE A 447 18.14 -6.04 -6.47
C ILE A 447 18.88 -7.30 -6.94
N GLU A 448 19.35 -8.10 -5.99
CA GLU A 448 20.19 -9.26 -6.24
C GLU A 448 19.39 -10.56 -6.09
N VAL A 449 19.05 -11.17 -7.21
CA VAL A 449 18.11 -12.31 -7.28
C VAL A 449 18.79 -13.67 -7.27
N SER A 450 20.12 -13.76 -7.37
CA SER A 450 20.81 -15.06 -7.49
C SER A 450 20.68 -15.93 -6.24
N TYR A 451 20.70 -15.34 -5.05
CA TYR A 451 20.46 -16.08 -3.79
C TYR A 451 19.09 -16.75 -3.80
N LEU A 452 18.05 -16.00 -4.18
CA LEU A 452 16.69 -16.52 -4.28
C LEU A 452 16.57 -17.62 -5.33
N LYS A 453 17.16 -17.42 -6.52
CA LYS A 453 17.17 -18.44 -7.58
C LYS A 453 17.80 -19.74 -7.12
N ASP A 454 18.94 -19.67 -6.43
CA ASP A 454 19.64 -20.86 -5.94
C ASP A 454 18.85 -21.57 -4.84
N VAL A 455 18.27 -20.81 -3.90
CA VAL A 455 17.42 -21.38 -2.84
C VAL A 455 16.16 -22.05 -3.43
N ILE A 456 15.48 -21.40 -4.37
CA ILE A 456 14.31 -21.96 -5.05
C ILE A 456 14.69 -23.23 -5.83
N ALA A 457 15.81 -23.20 -6.56
CA ALA A 457 16.30 -24.35 -7.31
C ALA A 457 16.60 -25.56 -6.40
N LYS A 458 17.19 -25.33 -5.22
CA LYS A 458 17.44 -26.37 -4.21
C LYS A 458 16.15 -26.93 -3.61
N ALA A 459 15.14 -26.09 -3.39
CA ALA A 459 13.85 -26.52 -2.86
C ALA A 459 13.05 -27.36 -3.87
N GLY A 460 13.21 -27.10 -5.17
CA GLY A 460 12.57 -27.87 -6.24
C GLY A 460 11.04 -27.87 -6.11
N SER A 461 10.41 -29.05 -6.17
CA SER A 461 8.95 -29.19 -6.04
C SER A 461 8.40 -28.95 -4.62
N ASN A 462 9.26 -28.72 -3.62
CA ASN A 462 8.86 -28.50 -2.23
C ASN A 462 8.56 -27.02 -1.91
N VAL A 463 8.50 -26.16 -2.93
CA VAL A 463 8.14 -24.75 -2.77
C VAL A 463 6.62 -24.62 -2.61
N SER A 464 6.20 -24.17 -1.42
CA SER A 464 4.81 -23.80 -1.13
C SER A 464 4.32 -22.71 -2.08
N ALA A 465 3.05 -22.76 -2.46
CA ALA A 465 2.47 -21.79 -3.38
C ALA A 465 2.50 -20.36 -2.81
N ALA A 466 2.67 -19.40 -3.72
CA ALA A 466 2.49 -17.99 -3.43
C ALA A 466 1.03 -17.69 -3.06
N GLU A 467 0.82 -16.66 -2.26
CA GLU A 467 -0.50 -16.09 -2.02
C GLU A 467 -1.00 -15.36 -3.28
N THR A 468 -2.16 -15.76 -3.80
CA THR A 468 -2.78 -15.17 -4.99
C THR A 468 -4.07 -14.43 -4.66
N VAL A 469 -4.36 -13.36 -5.40
CA VAL A 469 -5.68 -12.70 -5.36
C VAL A 469 -6.57 -13.32 -6.44
N ALA A 470 -7.74 -13.82 -6.04
CA ALA A 470 -8.72 -14.35 -6.98
C ALA A 470 -9.73 -13.27 -7.41
N PHE A 471 -10.02 -13.21 -8.70
CA PHE A 471 -11.04 -12.32 -9.27
C PHE A 471 -12.12 -13.17 -9.96
N THR A 472 -13.38 -12.87 -9.69
CA THR A 472 -14.52 -13.49 -10.38
C THR A 472 -14.94 -12.61 -11.57
N ASN A 473 -15.34 -13.25 -12.68
CA ASN A 473 -15.66 -12.57 -13.94
C ASN A 473 -16.90 -11.65 -13.86
N ASP A 474 -17.85 -11.92 -12.96
CA ASP A 474 -19.16 -11.27 -12.94
C ASP A 474 -19.29 -10.12 -11.92
N ALA A 475 -18.19 -9.74 -11.27
CA ALA A 475 -18.21 -8.69 -10.25
C ALA A 475 -17.78 -7.34 -10.84
N ASN A 476 -18.75 -6.42 -11.01
CA ASN A 476 -18.50 -5.00 -11.28
C ASN A 476 -17.85 -4.32 -10.07
N ILE A 477 -17.13 -3.21 -10.28
CA ILE A 477 -16.65 -2.36 -9.19
C ILE A 477 -17.84 -1.87 -8.35
N LYS A 478 -17.86 -2.20 -7.06
CA LYS A 478 -18.89 -1.75 -6.11
C LYS A 478 -18.49 -0.48 -5.38
N GLU A 479 -17.20 -0.35 -5.10
CA GLU A 479 -16.61 0.80 -4.44
C GLU A 479 -15.42 1.27 -5.25
N LYS A 480 -15.55 2.47 -5.83
CA LYS A 480 -14.50 3.08 -6.65
C LYS A 480 -13.42 3.66 -5.75
N VAL A 481 -12.17 3.27 -6.01
CA VAL A 481 -10.97 3.78 -5.31
C VAL A 481 -10.27 4.87 -6.13
N SER A 482 -10.30 4.75 -7.46
CA SER A 482 -9.67 5.70 -8.37
C SER A 482 -10.34 5.70 -9.75
N GLU A 483 -10.30 6.85 -10.42
CA GLU A 483 -10.63 7.01 -11.83
C GLU A 483 -9.66 8.01 -12.48
N LYS A 484 -8.97 7.57 -13.54
CA LYS A 484 -7.98 8.39 -14.24
C LYS A 484 -8.02 8.16 -15.74
N SER A 485 -8.09 9.24 -16.51
CA SER A 485 -7.93 9.18 -17.97
C SER A 485 -6.46 9.11 -18.35
N TRP A 486 -6.14 8.14 -19.20
CA TRP A 486 -4.83 7.94 -19.81
C TRP A 486 -4.92 8.20 -21.32
N SER A 487 -4.00 9.02 -21.82
CA SER A 487 -3.86 9.21 -23.26
C SER A 487 -3.00 8.07 -23.81
N ILE A 488 -3.68 7.02 -24.31
CA ILE A 488 -3.05 5.88 -24.97
C ILE A 488 -3.22 6.11 -26.46
N GLU A 489 -2.14 6.52 -27.13
CA GLU A 489 -2.16 6.78 -28.56
C GLU A 489 -2.15 5.45 -29.33
N PHE A 490 -3.08 5.30 -30.26
CA PHE A 490 -3.09 4.19 -31.21
C PHE A 490 -2.80 4.73 -32.60
N GLU A 491 -2.13 3.93 -33.44
CA GLU A 491 -2.06 4.26 -34.86
C GLU A 491 -3.48 4.43 -35.44
N SER A 492 -3.64 5.38 -36.37
CA SER A 492 -4.96 5.69 -36.93
C SER A 492 -5.61 4.44 -37.54
N GLY A 493 -6.82 4.11 -37.09
CA GLY A 493 -7.57 2.93 -37.53
C GLY A 493 -6.98 1.57 -37.11
N LYS A 494 -6.00 1.53 -36.20
CA LYS A 494 -5.40 0.28 -35.71
C LYS A 494 -5.46 0.18 -34.18
N ALA A 495 -5.26 -1.05 -33.69
CA ALA A 495 -5.09 -1.38 -32.28
C ALA A 495 -3.62 -1.71 -31.92
N SER A 496 -2.66 -1.40 -32.79
CA SER A 496 -1.22 -1.55 -32.53
C SER A 496 -0.66 -0.36 -31.76
N PHE A 497 0.32 -0.62 -30.87
CA PHE A 497 0.96 0.39 -30.03
C PHE A 497 2.22 0.95 -30.70
N SER A 498 2.42 2.27 -30.60
CA SER A 498 3.71 2.88 -30.95
C SER A 498 4.72 2.72 -29.79
N PRO A 499 6.03 2.90 -30.01
CA PRO A 499 7.01 2.88 -28.91
C PRO A 499 6.71 3.90 -27.80
N GLN A 500 6.17 5.08 -28.16
CA GLN A 500 5.75 6.08 -27.19
C GLN A 500 4.52 5.60 -26.37
N THR A 501 3.60 4.90 -27.03
CA THR A 501 2.46 4.27 -26.37
C THR A 501 2.89 3.17 -25.41
N GLU A 502 3.88 2.36 -25.79
CA GLU A 502 4.44 1.33 -24.92
C GLU A 502 5.02 1.93 -23.63
N LYS A 503 5.63 3.11 -23.69
CA LYS A 503 6.07 3.81 -22.47
C LYS A 503 4.89 4.13 -21.55
N THR A 504 3.84 4.75 -22.08
CA THR A 504 2.62 5.06 -21.31
C THR A 504 1.96 3.79 -20.75
N LEU A 505 1.94 2.70 -21.52
CA LEU A 505 1.41 1.41 -21.08
C LEU A 505 2.24 0.80 -19.95
N ASN A 506 3.57 0.91 -20.00
CA ASN A 506 4.43 0.46 -18.91
C ASN A 506 4.23 1.30 -17.64
N GLU A 507 4.02 2.62 -17.75
CA GLU A 507 3.68 3.48 -16.61
C GLU A 507 2.35 3.05 -15.98
N LEU A 508 1.31 2.87 -16.79
CA LEU A 508 0.01 2.36 -16.33
C LEU A 508 0.12 0.97 -15.70
N PHE A 509 0.88 0.07 -16.33
CA PHE A 509 1.11 -1.28 -15.81
C PHE A 509 1.76 -1.25 -14.43
N ASN A 510 2.80 -0.43 -14.25
CA ASN A 510 3.47 -0.28 -12.98
C ASN A 510 2.51 0.24 -11.90
N ASP A 511 1.71 1.26 -12.21
CA ASP A 511 0.69 1.81 -11.30
C ASP A 511 -0.34 0.75 -10.86
N LEU A 512 -0.78 -0.10 -11.81
CA LEU A 512 -1.74 -1.18 -11.57
C LEU A 512 -1.12 -2.39 -10.85
N VAL A 513 0.17 -2.67 -11.04
CA VAL A 513 0.89 -3.71 -10.31
C VAL A 513 1.00 -3.36 -8.83
N VAL A 514 1.20 -2.07 -8.51
CA VAL A 514 1.18 -1.63 -7.11
C VAL A 514 -0.22 -1.85 -6.48
N ALA A 515 -1.29 -1.60 -7.24
CA ALA A 515 -2.68 -1.78 -6.85
C ALA A 515 -3.25 -3.20 -7.08
N ASN A 516 -2.44 -4.25 -6.86
CA ASN A 516 -2.73 -5.63 -7.31
C ASN A 516 -4.00 -6.29 -6.75
N ASN A 517 -4.67 -5.68 -5.76
CA ASN A 517 -5.91 -6.20 -5.18
C ASN A 517 -7.17 -5.51 -5.71
N LEU A 518 -7.02 -4.53 -6.60
CA LEU A 518 -8.16 -3.81 -7.20
C LEU A 518 -8.54 -4.42 -8.55
N ARG A 519 -9.85 -4.43 -8.82
CA ARG A 519 -10.40 -4.60 -10.17
C ARG A 519 -10.04 -3.41 -11.02
N VAL A 520 -9.92 -3.66 -12.32
CA VAL A 520 -9.57 -2.65 -13.31
C VAL A 520 -10.64 -2.65 -14.40
N GLU A 521 -11.32 -1.53 -14.57
CA GLU A 521 -12.20 -1.30 -15.71
C GLU A 521 -11.48 -0.38 -16.70
N ILE A 522 -11.44 -0.80 -17.97
CA ILE A 522 -10.80 -0.10 -19.08
C ILE A 522 -11.90 0.45 -19.98
N HIS A 523 -12.08 1.76 -19.97
CA HIS A 523 -13.11 2.46 -20.74
C HIS A 523 -12.50 3.08 -21.99
N GLY A 524 -12.81 2.52 -23.16
CA GLY A 524 -12.36 3.04 -24.45
C GLY A 524 -13.20 4.22 -24.95
N HIS A 525 -12.55 5.26 -25.46
CA HIS A 525 -13.20 6.42 -26.06
C HIS A 525 -12.59 6.80 -27.41
N THR A 526 -13.39 7.44 -28.26
CA THR A 526 -12.99 8.00 -29.56
C THR A 526 -13.41 9.47 -29.67
N ASP A 527 -12.86 10.18 -30.65
CA ASP A 527 -13.39 11.48 -31.05
C ASP A 527 -14.64 11.33 -31.95
N ASN A 528 -15.22 12.44 -32.40
CA ASN A 528 -16.44 12.43 -33.21
C ASN A 528 -16.22 12.27 -34.73
N THR A 529 -15.00 11.90 -35.17
CA THR A 529 -14.68 11.76 -36.59
C THR A 529 -15.09 10.37 -37.06
N GLY A 530 -15.83 10.30 -38.17
CA GLY A 530 -16.25 9.04 -38.76
C GLY A 530 -17.63 8.56 -38.32
N ASP A 531 -17.90 7.28 -38.53
CA ASP A 531 -19.20 6.67 -38.25
C ASP A 531 -19.34 6.30 -36.76
N PRO A 532 -20.44 6.70 -36.08
CA PRO A 532 -20.63 6.42 -34.66
C PRO A 532 -20.59 4.94 -34.27
N SER A 533 -21.09 4.03 -35.13
CA SER A 533 -21.07 2.59 -34.86
C SER A 533 -19.66 2.02 -34.99
N LYS A 534 -18.90 2.47 -35.99
CA LYS A 534 -17.47 2.12 -36.13
C LYS A 534 -16.65 2.65 -34.96
N ASN A 535 -16.99 3.84 -34.47
CA ASN A 535 -16.33 4.45 -33.32
C ASN A 535 -16.59 3.65 -32.02
N MET A 536 -17.78 3.07 -31.86
CA MET A 536 -18.06 2.16 -30.75
C MET A 536 -17.15 0.92 -30.79
N ASN A 537 -17.13 0.21 -31.92
CA ASN A 537 -16.29 -0.97 -32.10
C ASN A 537 -14.80 -0.66 -31.93
N LEU A 538 -14.32 0.44 -32.52
CA LEU A 538 -12.92 0.87 -32.37
C LEU A 538 -12.56 1.17 -30.91
N SER A 539 -13.48 1.74 -30.13
CA SER A 539 -13.25 2.00 -28.72
C SER A 539 -13.14 0.71 -27.90
N GLU A 540 -13.94 -0.31 -28.23
CA GLU A 540 -13.87 -1.64 -27.63
C GLU A 540 -12.56 -2.36 -27.97
N GLU A 541 -12.21 -2.41 -29.26
CA GLU A 541 -10.98 -3.04 -29.76
C GLU A 541 -9.73 -2.46 -29.07
N ARG A 542 -9.68 -1.14 -28.89
CA ARG A 542 -8.58 -0.45 -28.21
C ARG A 542 -8.49 -0.80 -26.73
N ALA A 543 -9.61 -0.79 -26.03
CA ALA A 543 -9.63 -1.16 -24.60
C ALA A 543 -9.26 -2.64 -24.41
N PHE A 544 -9.71 -3.52 -25.31
CA PHE A 544 -9.33 -4.93 -25.31
C PHE A 544 -7.85 -5.15 -25.61
N ALA A 545 -7.27 -4.38 -26.53
CA ALA A 545 -5.83 -4.44 -26.81
C ALA A 545 -4.99 -4.09 -25.56
N VAL A 546 -5.40 -3.07 -24.78
CA VAL A 546 -4.72 -2.71 -23.52
C VAL A 546 -4.83 -3.86 -22.51
N LYS A 547 -6.03 -4.43 -22.34
CA LYS A 547 -6.24 -5.60 -21.48
C LYS A 547 -5.32 -6.76 -21.89
N GLN A 548 -5.35 -7.17 -23.16
CA GLN A 548 -4.54 -8.27 -23.66
C GLN A 548 -3.05 -8.03 -23.46
N TRP A 549 -2.59 -6.80 -23.69
CA TRP A 549 -1.20 -6.45 -23.47
C TRP A 549 -0.78 -6.64 -22.00
N MET A 550 -1.63 -6.24 -21.04
CA MET A 550 -1.35 -6.45 -19.60
C MET A 550 -1.36 -7.93 -19.20
N GLU A 551 -2.40 -8.67 -19.64
CA GLU A 551 -2.55 -10.10 -19.37
C GLU A 551 -1.40 -10.92 -19.97
N GLN A 552 -0.91 -10.56 -21.15
CA GLN A 552 0.26 -11.20 -21.77
C GLN A 552 1.56 -10.85 -21.06
N LYS A 553 1.72 -9.59 -20.64
CA LYS A 553 2.94 -9.12 -19.98
C LYS A 553 3.13 -9.72 -18.59
N SER A 554 2.06 -9.87 -17.82
CA SER A 554 2.11 -10.52 -16.50
C SER A 554 0.78 -11.19 -16.14
N PRO A 555 0.55 -12.42 -16.59
CA PRO A 555 -0.65 -13.20 -16.28
C PRO A 555 -0.94 -13.33 -14.77
N ASN A 556 0.10 -13.33 -13.92
CA ASN A 556 -0.09 -13.53 -12.48
C ASN A 556 -0.56 -12.24 -11.78
N ASN A 557 -0.13 -11.07 -12.26
CA ASN A 557 -0.63 -9.78 -11.77
C ASN A 557 -1.95 -9.41 -12.45
N PHE A 558 -2.17 -9.84 -13.69
CA PHE A 558 -3.41 -9.60 -14.44
C PHE A 558 -4.10 -10.93 -14.75
N PRO A 559 -4.56 -11.67 -13.72
CA PRO A 559 -5.26 -12.92 -13.94
C PRO A 559 -6.64 -12.66 -14.55
N GLN A 560 -7.22 -13.72 -15.12
CA GLN A 560 -8.57 -13.69 -15.64
C GLN A 560 -9.55 -13.13 -14.58
N GLY A 561 -10.43 -12.24 -15.02
CA GLY A 561 -11.47 -11.62 -14.17
C GLY A 561 -11.03 -10.34 -13.45
N ARG A 562 -9.73 -10.01 -13.42
CA ARG A 562 -9.27 -8.73 -12.83
C ARG A 562 -9.63 -7.53 -13.70
N VAL A 563 -9.51 -7.69 -15.03
CA VAL A 563 -9.68 -6.60 -16.01
C VAL A 563 -10.96 -6.75 -16.81
N GLN A 564 -11.80 -5.73 -16.78
CA GLN A 564 -13.01 -5.59 -17.59
C GLN A 564 -12.87 -4.46 -18.60
N VAL A 565 -13.60 -4.55 -19.71
CA VAL A 565 -13.54 -3.60 -20.82
C VAL A 565 -14.92 -3.03 -21.07
N PHE A 566 -14.97 -1.71 -21.26
CA PHE A 566 -16.18 -0.97 -21.59
C PHE A 566 -15.90 -0.06 -22.80
N ALA A 567 -16.86 0.01 -23.70
CA ALA A 567 -16.79 0.80 -24.92
C ALA A 567 -17.78 1.97 -24.86
N HIS A 568 -17.33 3.17 -25.20
CA HIS A 568 -18.17 4.38 -25.18
C HIS A 568 -18.25 5.07 -26.54
N GLY A 569 -17.44 4.66 -27.51
CA GLY A 569 -17.30 5.35 -28.79
C GLY A 569 -17.08 6.85 -28.58
N GLN A 570 -17.88 7.67 -29.24
CA GLN A 570 -17.78 9.14 -29.20
C GLN A 570 -18.77 9.79 -28.20
N THR A 571 -19.46 9.00 -27.38
CA THR A 571 -20.62 9.47 -26.60
C THR A 571 -20.25 10.23 -25.32
N GLN A 572 -19.00 10.10 -24.84
CA GLN A 572 -18.51 10.72 -23.61
C GLN A 572 -17.23 11.56 -23.84
N PRO A 573 -17.32 12.69 -24.57
CA PRO A 573 -16.20 13.60 -24.76
C PRO A 573 -15.87 14.35 -23.45
N ILE A 574 -14.58 14.50 -23.14
CA ILE A 574 -14.11 15.31 -22.00
C ILE A 574 -13.85 16.77 -22.40
N VAL A 575 -13.70 17.01 -23.71
CA VAL A 575 -13.56 18.35 -24.30
C VAL A 575 -14.33 18.42 -25.63
N PRO A 576 -14.73 19.62 -26.11
CA PRO A 576 -15.41 19.75 -27.39
C PRO A 576 -14.55 19.25 -28.56
N ASN A 577 -15.10 18.47 -29.50
CA ASN A 577 -14.35 17.94 -30.66
C ASN A 577 -14.09 18.98 -31.78
N ASN A 578 -13.78 20.22 -31.41
CA ASN A 578 -13.69 21.36 -32.32
C ASN A 578 -12.26 21.68 -32.81
N SER A 579 -11.25 20.97 -32.32
CA SER A 579 -9.86 21.10 -32.78
C SER A 579 -9.13 19.75 -32.81
N PRO A 580 -8.04 19.60 -33.59
CA PRO A 580 -7.22 18.39 -33.58
C PRO A 580 -6.71 18.01 -32.18
N GLU A 581 -6.33 18.99 -31.37
CA GLU A 581 -5.82 18.81 -30.00
C GLU A 581 -6.93 18.30 -29.08
N ASN A 582 -8.14 18.86 -29.18
CA ASN A 582 -9.26 18.38 -28.39
C ASN A 582 -9.73 17.00 -28.81
N LYS A 583 -9.73 16.70 -30.11
CA LYS A 583 -9.99 15.34 -30.61
C LYS A 583 -8.96 14.35 -30.06
N ALA A 584 -7.68 14.73 -30.00
CA ALA A 584 -6.63 13.89 -29.39
C ALA A 584 -6.92 13.56 -27.92
N LYS A 585 -7.38 14.54 -27.12
CA LYS A 585 -7.79 14.30 -25.72
C LYS A 585 -8.99 13.35 -25.60
N ASN A 586 -9.90 13.35 -26.57
CA ASN A 586 -11.05 12.44 -26.56
C ASN A 586 -10.72 11.02 -27.03
N ARG A 587 -9.62 10.82 -27.78
CA ARG A 587 -9.05 9.50 -28.10
C ARG A 587 -8.21 9.02 -26.90
N ARG A 588 -8.89 8.41 -25.93
CA ARG A 588 -8.30 8.05 -24.64
C ARG A 588 -8.82 6.72 -24.13
N VAL A 589 -8.16 6.23 -23.09
CA VAL A 589 -8.66 5.16 -22.24
C VAL A 589 -8.83 5.71 -20.84
N THR A 590 -9.99 5.51 -20.21
CA THR A 590 -10.17 5.82 -18.79
C THR A 590 -10.02 4.54 -17.99
N ILE A 591 -9.20 4.59 -16.95
CA ILE A 591 -8.96 3.47 -16.04
C ILE A 591 -9.70 3.76 -14.75
N VAL A 592 -10.57 2.83 -14.36
CA VAL A 592 -11.25 2.85 -13.06
C VAL A 592 -10.71 1.69 -12.24
N MET A 593 -10.34 1.97 -11.00
CA MET A 593 -9.92 0.96 -10.03
C MET A 593 -10.88 0.90 -8.85
N GLY A 594 -11.19 -0.30 -8.38
CA GLY A 594 -12.11 -0.46 -7.26
C GLY A 594 -12.27 -1.89 -6.76
N LYS A 595 -13.13 -2.04 -5.76
CA LYS A 595 -13.38 -3.30 -5.04
C LYS A 595 -14.50 -4.11 -5.66
#